data_AF-A0A3L9Y9A9-F1
#
_entry.id   AF-A0A3L9Y9A9-F1
#
_cell.length_a   1.000
_cell.length_b   1.000
_cell.length_c   1.000
_cell.angle_alpha   90.00
_cell.angle_beta   90.00
_cell.angle_gamma   90.00
#
_symmetry.space_group_name_H-M   'P 1'
#
loop_
_entity.id
_entity.type
_entity.pdbx_description
1 polymer ?
#
loop_
_entity_poly.entity_id
_entity_poly.type
_entity_poly.pdbx_seq_one_letter_code
_entity_poly.pdbx_strand_id
1 'polypeptide(L)'
;MFKSKYIAVLFLVFVIPMITAQISPGDLTTSHSQLEGISNCTQCHELGEKVKDSKCLQCHTEIKSLINQNRGFHASAEVERQDCAKCHSEHHGRKFDMVRFDTKTFNHKDTGYPLEGAHAKVDCRQCHAPENIANSEIRKRKDTYLGLDKKCLSCHEDFHQNTLPKDCLSCHTMNAFIPVTSFDHDTADFKLRGEHASVDCKECHKTTTKNGKEFQQFTGMAFNDCKACHNDPHNNQLPGDCAQCHTETSFSNFIGKGRFNHNRTDFDLNGAHKKIDCFSCHQKGSGPTRIFQDNIAAEENNCVACHNDPHENKFGQDCAKCHSEESFIALKEMDFFDHSVTDFPLEGMHISVDCRKCHVERFSTPIDFSECKSCHQDYHNGEFTENGTTPDCKECHTLQKKFDYTSFTISDHQNSNFPLEGAHIATPCFACHVDEASDRWTFANLGNDCIDCHNNIHEGYLPEKFIPENNCASCHGSEAWDLVRFDHNNTDWPLIGKHTEVACSKCHFEISENSELISQNFSTLETNCASCHDNIHGDSFAINGITECSRCHVSNSWFPEKFDHNTSRFPLTGKHEEVDCKACHEATNNNGEPVVTYKLNKLDCIDCHS
;
A
#
# COMPACT_ATOMS: atom_id res chain seq x y z
N MET A 1 -111.20 97.00 56.75
CA MET A 1 -111.73 97.73 57.92
C MET A 1 -110.52 98.12 58.77
N PHE A 2 -110.15 99.41 58.83
CA PHE A 2 -109.17 100.07 59.76
C PHE A 2 -107.74 99.44 59.90
N LYS A 3 -106.60 100.12 60.02
CA LYS A 3 -106.10 101.50 60.00
C LYS A 3 -104.56 101.37 60.20
N SER A 4 -103.75 102.37 59.80
CA SER A 4 -102.53 102.85 60.50
C SER A 4 -101.34 101.86 60.72
N LYS A 5 -100.05 102.21 60.63
CA LYS A 5 -99.31 103.48 60.58
C LYS A 5 -97.79 103.17 60.59
N TYR A 6 -97.03 104.13 60.05
CA TYR A 6 -95.63 104.49 60.29
C TYR A 6 -94.47 103.92 59.46
N ILE A 7 -93.61 104.88 59.14
CA ILE A 7 -92.46 105.02 58.25
C ILE A 7 -91.20 105.07 59.11
N ALA A 8 -90.06 104.51 58.65
CA ALA A 8 -88.69 105.03 58.84
C ALA A 8 -87.67 104.07 58.17
N VAL A 9 -87.09 104.43 57.02
CA VAL A 9 -85.80 105.13 56.78
C VAL A 9 -84.56 104.21 56.74
N LEU A 10 -83.89 104.31 55.59
CA LEU A 10 -82.60 103.77 55.13
C LEU A 10 -81.42 103.88 56.12
N PHE A 11 -80.50 102.90 56.12
CA PHE A 11 -79.05 103.10 55.91
C PHE A 11 -78.37 101.74 55.62
N LEU A 12 -77.67 101.63 54.49
CA LEU A 12 -77.02 100.41 54.00
C LEU A 12 -75.49 100.55 54.19
N VAL A 13 -74.89 99.75 55.08
CA VAL A 13 -73.44 99.68 55.31
C VAL A 13 -72.95 98.29 54.93
N PHE A 14 -72.01 98.24 54.00
CA PHE A 14 -71.32 97.05 53.51
C PHE A 14 -70.39 96.47 54.60
N VAL A 15 -70.52 95.17 54.90
CA VAL A 15 -69.54 94.40 55.70
C VAL A 15 -69.09 93.22 54.85
N ILE A 16 -67.80 93.19 54.51
CA ILE A 16 -67.13 92.07 53.81
C ILE A 16 -66.61 91.10 54.88
N PRO A 17 -66.91 89.78 54.84
CA PRO A 17 -66.29 88.82 55.74
C PRO A 17 -64.94 88.34 55.19
N MET A 18 -63.89 88.37 56.03
CA MET A 18 -62.64 87.65 55.78
C MET A 18 -62.87 86.15 55.91
N ILE A 19 -62.47 85.38 54.88
CA ILE A 19 -62.41 83.92 54.89
C ILE A 19 -61.01 83.52 55.35
N THR A 20 -60.89 82.83 56.49
CA THR A 20 -59.66 82.13 56.90
C THR A 20 -59.67 80.72 56.32
N ALA A 21 -58.72 80.41 55.43
CA ALA A 21 -58.49 79.05 54.93
C ALA A 21 -57.78 78.19 56.00
N GLN A 22 -58.34 77.03 56.33
CA GLN A 22 -57.79 76.05 57.26
C GLN A 22 -56.79 75.14 56.52
N ILE A 23 -55.49 75.22 56.84
CA ILE A 23 -54.39 74.59 56.06
C ILE A 23 -53.94 73.21 56.62
N SER A 24 -54.51 72.69 57.70
CA SER A 24 -54.12 71.37 58.24
C SER A 24 -55.28 70.37 58.27
N PRO A 25 -55.22 69.26 57.53
CA PRO A 25 -56.28 68.25 57.46
C PRO A 25 -56.28 67.23 58.64
N GLY A 26 -55.30 67.27 59.55
CA GLY A 26 -55.23 66.39 60.72
C GLY A 26 -53.78 66.04 61.13
N ASP A 27 -53.60 65.42 62.30
CA ASP A 27 -52.29 64.97 62.82
C ASP A 27 -51.71 63.85 61.95
N LEU A 28 -50.38 63.85 61.76
CA LEU A 28 -49.66 62.77 61.08
C LEU A 28 -49.59 61.51 61.96
N THR A 29 -49.45 60.34 61.34
CA THR A 29 -49.19 59.06 62.02
C THR A 29 -47.94 59.13 62.90
N THR A 30 -47.83 58.22 63.88
CA THR A 30 -46.67 58.17 64.77
C THR A 30 -45.35 58.06 64.00
N SER A 31 -45.32 57.29 62.91
CA SER A 31 -44.15 57.09 62.06
C SER A 31 -43.67 58.36 61.35
N HIS A 32 -44.56 59.30 61.05
CA HIS A 32 -44.25 60.57 60.41
C HIS A 32 -44.41 61.78 61.33
N SER A 33 -44.62 61.55 62.64
CA SER A 33 -44.85 62.62 63.62
C SER A 33 -43.74 63.69 63.66
N GLN A 34 -42.50 63.29 63.35
CA GLN A 34 -41.36 64.20 63.29
C GLN A 34 -41.39 65.16 62.08
N LEU A 35 -42.22 64.89 61.08
CA LEU A 35 -42.37 65.69 59.87
C LEU A 35 -43.47 66.76 60.00
N GLU A 36 -44.09 66.90 61.18
CA GLU A 36 -45.08 67.94 61.41
C GLU A 36 -44.48 69.34 61.40
N GLY A 37 -45.33 70.33 61.11
CA GLY A 37 -44.96 71.74 61.04
C GLY A 37 -45.24 72.36 59.68
N ILE A 38 -45.58 73.65 59.68
CA ILE A 38 -46.04 74.38 58.50
C ILE A 38 -44.97 74.46 57.38
N SER A 39 -43.69 74.33 57.74
CA SER A 39 -42.58 74.32 56.79
C SER A 39 -42.35 72.98 56.10
N ASN A 40 -42.93 71.90 56.60
CA ASN A 40 -42.63 70.54 56.15
C ASN A 40 -43.66 69.98 55.17
N CYS A 41 -44.75 70.72 54.89
CA CYS A 41 -45.81 70.29 53.97
C CYS A 41 -45.27 69.95 52.55
N THR A 42 -44.26 70.69 52.08
CA THR A 42 -43.64 70.51 50.75
C THR A 42 -42.71 69.29 50.64
N GLN A 43 -42.44 68.62 51.76
CA GLN A 43 -41.72 67.34 51.76
C GLN A 43 -42.56 66.22 51.16
N CYS A 44 -43.89 66.31 51.28
CA CYS A 44 -44.83 65.33 50.72
C CYS A 44 -45.66 65.91 49.56
N HIS A 45 -46.01 67.20 49.60
CA HIS A 45 -46.87 67.85 48.60
C HIS A 45 -46.08 68.73 47.63
N GLU A 46 -46.59 68.83 46.40
CA GLU A 46 -46.30 69.98 45.54
C GLU A 46 -47.41 71.04 45.71
N LEU A 47 -47.05 72.31 45.67
CA LEU A 47 -47.99 73.41 45.92
C LEU A 47 -49.14 73.38 44.89
N GLY A 48 -50.37 73.21 45.38
CA GLY A 48 -51.58 73.14 44.55
C GLY A 48 -51.91 71.76 43.97
N GLU A 49 -51.07 70.75 44.21
CA GLU A 49 -51.19 69.40 43.66
C GLU A 49 -51.38 68.33 44.75
N LYS A 50 -51.78 67.13 44.32
CA LYS A 50 -51.82 65.95 45.21
C LYS A 50 -50.41 65.47 45.57
N VAL A 51 -50.30 64.65 46.61
CA VAL A 51 -49.04 63.98 46.99
C VAL A 51 -48.50 63.17 45.81
N LYS A 52 -47.19 63.25 45.55
CA LYS A 52 -46.51 62.48 44.51
C LYS A 52 -45.70 61.34 45.11
N ASP A 53 -45.75 60.17 44.48
CA ASP A 53 -45.01 58.98 44.90
C ASP A 53 -43.49 59.19 44.94
N SER A 54 -42.97 60.03 44.03
CA SER A 54 -41.55 60.37 43.99
C SER A 54 -41.07 61.03 45.28
N LYS A 55 -41.93 61.74 46.02
CA LYS A 55 -41.62 62.32 47.33
C LYS A 55 -41.53 61.24 48.40
N CYS A 56 -42.44 60.28 48.42
CA CYS A 56 -42.39 59.13 49.33
C CYS A 56 -41.08 58.35 49.14
N LEU A 57 -40.72 58.06 47.89
CA LEU A 57 -39.54 57.28 47.53
C LEU A 57 -38.20 58.01 47.76
N GLN A 58 -38.20 59.32 48.03
CA GLN A 58 -36.99 60.06 48.43
C GLN A 58 -36.52 59.65 49.83
N CYS A 59 -37.46 59.38 50.74
CA CYS A 59 -37.16 58.93 52.10
C CYS A 59 -37.22 57.40 52.23
N HIS A 60 -38.15 56.74 51.54
CA HIS A 60 -38.29 55.27 51.54
C HIS A 60 -37.36 54.60 50.51
N THR A 61 -36.05 54.78 50.71
CA THR A 61 -35.02 54.36 49.75
C THR A 61 -34.93 52.85 49.56
N GLU A 62 -35.26 52.03 50.56
CA GLU A 62 -35.26 50.57 50.43
C GLU A 62 -36.39 50.10 49.52
N ILE A 63 -37.57 50.69 49.65
CA ILE A 63 -38.72 50.40 48.77
C ILE A 63 -38.41 50.88 47.36
N LYS A 64 -37.84 52.08 47.20
CA LYS A 64 -37.36 52.58 45.91
C LYS A 64 -36.36 51.63 45.25
N SER A 65 -35.40 51.11 46.02
CA SER A 65 -34.40 50.17 45.52
C SER A 65 -35.02 48.85 45.05
N LEU A 66 -36.01 48.34 45.80
CA LEU A 66 -36.74 47.13 45.43
C LEU A 66 -37.60 47.31 44.17
N ILE A 67 -38.32 48.42 44.06
CA ILE A 67 -39.10 48.77 42.85
C ILE A 67 -38.17 48.89 41.63
N ASN A 68 -37.04 49.59 41.76
CA ASN A 68 -36.06 49.75 40.68
C ASN A 68 -35.46 48.40 40.23
N GLN A 69 -35.35 47.42 41.13
CA GLN A 69 -34.88 46.07 40.82
C GLN A 69 -36.00 45.14 40.34
N ASN A 70 -37.24 45.64 40.23
CA ASN A 70 -38.44 44.86 39.97
C ASN A 70 -38.63 43.68 40.97
N ARG A 71 -38.45 43.97 42.26
CA ARG A 71 -38.48 42.99 43.36
C ARG A 71 -39.44 43.42 44.47
N GLY A 72 -40.04 42.44 45.14
CA GLY A 72 -40.92 42.67 46.29
C GLY A 72 -42.32 43.12 45.87
N PHE A 73 -43.24 43.16 46.84
CA PHE A 73 -44.67 43.38 46.57
C PHE A 73 -44.98 44.72 45.89
N HIS A 74 -44.24 45.79 46.22
CA HIS A 74 -44.45 47.11 45.62
C HIS A 74 -44.03 47.19 44.14
N ALA A 75 -43.26 46.22 43.65
CA ALA A 75 -42.94 46.08 42.22
C ALA A 75 -43.94 45.18 41.48
N SER A 76 -44.91 44.59 42.18
CA SER A 76 -45.91 43.73 41.56
C SER A 76 -46.83 44.53 40.64
N ALA A 77 -47.40 43.85 39.64
CA ALA A 77 -48.37 44.45 38.74
C ALA A 77 -49.62 44.99 39.46
N GLU A 78 -49.92 44.48 40.66
CA GLU A 78 -51.02 44.97 41.50
C GLU A 78 -50.74 46.39 42.02
N VAL A 79 -49.50 46.68 42.40
CA VAL A 79 -49.14 47.91 43.12
C VAL A 79 -48.44 48.94 42.23
N GLU A 80 -47.64 48.53 41.24
CA GLU A 80 -46.77 49.40 40.43
C GLU A 80 -47.51 50.59 39.78
N ARG A 81 -48.81 50.43 39.47
CA ARG A 81 -49.65 51.44 38.82
C ARG A 81 -50.55 52.22 39.78
N GLN A 82 -50.41 52.02 41.09
CA GLN A 82 -51.20 52.69 42.11
C GLN A 82 -50.39 53.79 42.80
N ASP A 83 -51.03 54.93 43.04
CA ASP A 83 -50.42 56.00 43.84
C ASP A 83 -50.24 55.52 45.29
N CYS A 84 -49.07 55.76 45.88
CA CYS A 84 -48.72 55.31 47.23
C CYS A 84 -49.77 55.75 48.27
N ALA A 85 -50.28 56.99 48.13
CA ALA A 85 -51.24 57.58 49.05
C ALA A 85 -52.64 56.92 49.02
N LYS A 86 -52.98 56.14 47.98
CA LYS A 86 -54.25 55.38 47.93
C LYS A 86 -54.30 54.29 49.00
N CYS A 87 -53.17 53.64 49.25
CA CYS A 87 -53.03 52.58 50.26
C CYS A 87 -52.43 53.10 51.56
N HIS A 88 -51.48 54.05 51.47
CA HIS A 88 -50.79 54.67 52.60
C HIS A 88 -51.27 56.10 52.80
N SER A 89 -52.55 56.24 53.14
CA SER A 89 -53.14 57.55 53.43
C SER A 89 -52.66 58.11 54.77
N GLU A 90 -52.47 59.41 54.85
CA GLU A 90 -51.93 60.12 56.03
C GLU A 90 -52.95 61.19 56.53
N HIS A 91 -52.69 61.84 57.67
CA HIS A 91 -53.55 62.82 58.36
C HIS A 91 -54.76 62.23 59.10
N HIS A 92 -54.73 60.93 59.41
CA HIS A 92 -55.81 60.23 60.11
C HIS A 92 -55.55 60.09 61.63
N GLY A 93 -54.54 60.79 62.15
CA GLY A 93 -54.18 60.78 63.56
C GLY A 93 -53.06 59.79 63.93
N ARG A 94 -52.49 59.99 65.13
CA ARG A 94 -51.28 59.28 65.61
C ARG A 94 -51.34 57.76 65.56
N LYS A 95 -52.51 57.19 65.84
CA LYS A 95 -52.75 55.75 65.96
C LYS A 95 -53.27 55.12 64.66
N PHE A 96 -53.35 55.88 63.58
CA PHE A 96 -53.79 55.33 62.31
C PHE A 96 -52.79 54.29 61.80
N ASP A 97 -53.30 53.11 61.44
CA ASP A 97 -52.50 52.07 60.82
C ASP A 97 -52.41 52.31 59.32
N MET A 98 -51.29 52.89 58.90
CA MET A 98 -50.99 53.24 57.51
C MET A 98 -50.59 52.03 56.68
N VAL A 99 -50.10 50.93 57.30
CA VAL A 99 -49.62 49.75 56.59
C VAL A 99 -50.55 48.58 56.88
N ARG A 100 -51.63 48.50 56.10
CA ARG A 100 -52.58 47.39 56.20
C ARG A 100 -52.10 46.21 55.37
N PHE A 101 -51.62 45.17 56.03
CA PHE A 101 -51.10 43.96 55.40
C PHE A 101 -51.75 42.72 56.02
N ASP A 102 -52.55 41.99 55.22
CA ASP A 102 -53.15 40.73 55.66
C ASP A 102 -52.23 39.55 55.37
N THR A 103 -51.58 39.04 56.41
CA THR A 103 -50.64 37.91 56.30
C THR A 103 -51.33 36.58 55.98
N LYS A 104 -52.66 36.47 56.12
CA LYS A 104 -53.39 35.21 55.88
C LYS A 104 -53.75 35.02 54.42
N THR A 105 -54.03 36.10 53.70
CA THR A 105 -54.43 36.07 52.29
C THR A 105 -53.30 36.45 51.34
N PHE A 106 -52.16 36.87 51.86
CA PHE A 106 -51.02 37.31 51.06
C PHE A 106 -50.42 36.16 50.23
N ASN A 107 -50.19 36.41 48.95
CA ASN A 107 -49.55 35.46 48.04
C ASN A 107 -48.10 35.87 47.77
N HIS A 108 -47.15 35.04 48.22
CA HIS A 108 -45.72 35.32 48.03
C HIS A 108 -45.27 35.41 46.57
N LYS A 109 -46.04 34.86 45.61
CA LYS A 109 -45.76 35.02 44.17
C LYS A 109 -45.67 36.49 43.76
N ASP A 110 -46.42 37.37 44.41
CA ASP A 110 -46.46 38.80 44.10
C ASP A 110 -45.17 39.52 44.52
N THR A 111 -44.28 38.85 45.26
CA THR A 111 -42.96 39.39 45.63
C THR A 111 -41.85 39.05 44.64
N GLY A 112 -42.13 38.23 43.62
CA GLY A 112 -41.10 37.65 42.73
C GLY A 112 -40.23 36.59 43.42
N TYR A 113 -40.72 36.01 44.52
CA TYR A 113 -40.13 34.87 45.20
C TYR A 113 -41.24 33.89 45.61
N PRO A 114 -41.67 33.00 44.69
CA PRO A 114 -42.66 31.99 45.01
C PRO A 114 -42.10 31.03 46.06
N LEU A 115 -42.89 30.74 47.10
CA LEU A 115 -42.53 29.71 48.06
C LEU A 115 -42.86 28.34 47.46
N GLU A 116 -41.86 27.47 47.41
CA GLU A 116 -41.93 26.14 46.81
C GLU A 116 -41.65 25.04 47.85
N GLY A 117 -42.20 23.86 47.60
CA GLY A 117 -41.99 22.68 48.44
C GLY A 117 -42.33 22.91 49.92
N ALA A 118 -41.39 22.59 50.80
CA ALA A 118 -41.57 22.74 52.24
C ALA A 118 -41.77 24.20 52.66
N HIS A 119 -41.14 25.16 51.96
CA HIS A 119 -41.22 26.58 52.27
C HIS A 119 -42.63 27.16 52.10
N ALA A 120 -43.48 26.54 51.26
CA ALA A 120 -44.87 26.99 51.06
C ALA A 120 -45.76 26.81 52.30
N LYS A 121 -45.33 26.02 53.29
CA LYS A 121 -46.07 25.72 54.52
C LYS A 121 -45.46 26.34 55.77
N VAL A 122 -44.37 27.08 55.63
CA VAL A 122 -43.63 27.71 56.73
C VAL A 122 -44.33 29.00 57.16
N ASP A 123 -44.39 29.25 58.46
CA ASP A 123 -44.95 30.50 58.98
C ASP A 123 -44.08 31.70 58.58
N CYS A 124 -44.71 32.81 58.19
CA CYS A 124 -44.00 34.00 57.71
C CYS A 124 -42.91 34.48 58.68
N ARG A 125 -43.10 34.34 59.99
CA ARG A 125 -42.16 34.79 61.02
C ARG A 125 -40.93 33.91 61.16
N GLN A 126 -40.99 32.65 60.73
CA GLN A 126 -39.81 31.78 60.71
C GLN A 126 -38.85 32.18 59.59
N CYS A 127 -39.37 32.71 58.47
CA CYS A 127 -38.54 33.27 57.40
C CYS A 127 -38.09 34.69 57.74
N HIS A 128 -39.03 35.58 58.10
CA HIS A 128 -38.78 36.99 58.41
C HIS A 128 -38.30 37.23 59.85
N ALA A 129 -37.44 36.35 60.34
CA ALA A 129 -36.81 36.47 61.64
C ALA A 129 -35.58 37.40 61.56
N PRO A 130 -35.31 38.26 62.57
CA PRO A 130 -34.16 39.18 62.56
C PRO A 130 -32.80 38.51 62.28
N GLU A 131 -32.61 37.27 62.75
CA GLU A 131 -31.42 36.45 62.53
C GLU A 131 -31.12 36.18 61.04
N ASN A 132 -32.15 36.12 60.19
CA ASN A 132 -32.02 35.85 58.76
C ASN A 132 -31.79 37.13 57.92
N ILE A 133 -31.93 38.31 58.53
CA ILE A 133 -31.80 39.61 57.84
C ILE A 133 -30.35 40.06 57.88
N ALA A 134 -29.69 40.17 56.73
CA ALA A 134 -28.27 40.53 56.67
C ALA A 134 -27.99 42.01 57.05
N ASN A 135 -28.88 42.93 56.70
CA ASN A 135 -28.70 44.37 56.95
C ASN A 135 -29.01 44.73 58.40
N SER A 136 -28.03 45.30 59.11
CA SER A 136 -28.14 45.63 60.55
C SER A 136 -29.20 46.67 60.88
N GLU A 137 -29.46 47.63 59.99
CA GLU A 137 -30.43 48.71 60.22
C GLU A 137 -31.86 48.25 59.97
N ILE A 138 -32.07 47.40 58.94
CA ILE A 138 -33.36 46.77 58.70
C ILE A 138 -33.67 45.77 59.83
N ARG A 139 -32.68 45.00 60.28
CA ARG A 139 -32.83 44.02 61.37
C ARG A 139 -33.36 44.63 62.68
N LYS A 140 -33.02 45.89 62.97
CA LYS A 140 -33.50 46.61 64.16
C LYS A 140 -34.96 47.05 64.07
N ARG A 141 -35.55 47.08 62.87
CA ARG A 141 -36.94 47.50 62.67
C ARG A 141 -37.88 46.42 63.19
N LYS A 142 -38.79 46.82 64.06
CA LYS A 142 -39.81 45.90 64.58
C LYS A 142 -40.75 45.48 63.44
N ASP A 143 -41.04 44.18 63.35
CA ASP A 143 -42.00 43.60 62.41
C ASP A 143 -41.72 43.88 60.91
N THR A 144 -40.44 43.96 60.54
CA THR A 144 -40.04 44.17 59.14
C THR A 144 -40.18 42.89 58.30
N TYR A 145 -40.68 43.06 57.07
CA TYR A 145 -40.67 42.02 56.02
C TYR A 145 -39.56 42.26 54.97
N LEU A 146 -38.70 43.25 55.18
CA LEU A 146 -37.60 43.61 54.29
C LEU A 146 -36.29 42.96 54.72
N GLY A 147 -35.36 42.80 53.77
CA GLY A 147 -33.95 42.51 54.05
C GLY A 147 -33.54 41.03 54.06
N LEU A 148 -34.43 40.12 53.66
CA LEU A 148 -34.07 38.72 53.38
C LEU A 148 -33.39 38.57 52.01
N ASP A 149 -32.38 37.70 51.97
CA ASP A 149 -31.75 37.24 50.73
C ASP A 149 -32.44 35.94 50.24
N LYS A 150 -32.31 35.64 48.95
CA LYS A 150 -32.88 34.43 48.31
C LYS A 150 -31.94 33.21 48.43
N LYS A 151 -30.76 33.35 49.03
CA LYS A 151 -29.78 32.27 49.14
C LYS A 151 -30.17 31.30 50.25
N CYS A 152 -30.07 29.99 49.98
CA CYS A 152 -30.35 28.94 50.98
C CYS A 152 -29.53 29.13 52.26
N LEU A 153 -28.24 29.48 52.12
CA LEU A 153 -27.31 29.67 53.23
C LEU A 153 -27.61 30.91 54.11
N SER A 154 -28.57 31.74 53.73
CA SER A 154 -29.04 32.84 54.58
C SER A 154 -29.93 32.35 55.72
N CYS A 155 -30.49 31.13 55.60
CA CYS A 155 -31.35 30.51 56.61
C CYS A 155 -30.87 29.11 57.02
N HIS A 156 -30.12 28.40 56.15
CA HIS A 156 -29.66 27.04 56.39
C HIS A 156 -28.14 26.98 56.64
N GLU A 157 -27.74 26.15 57.60
CA GLU A 157 -26.32 25.80 57.78
C GLU A 157 -25.83 24.90 56.63
N ASP A 158 -24.58 25.09 56.21
CA ASP A 158 -23.94 24.20 55.24
C ASP A 158 -23.45 22.91 55.93
N PHE A 159 -24.23 21.83 55.79
CA PHE A 159 -23.87 20.50 56.29
C PHE A 159 -22.56 19.97 55.67
N HIS A 160 -22.22 20.42 54.47
CA HIS A 160 -21.00 19.98 53.76
C HIS A 160 -19.76 20.73 54.22
N GLN A 161 -19.88 21.69 55.14
CA GLN A 161 -18.73 22.39 55.73
C GLN A 161 -17.75 22.97 54.68
N ASN A 162 -18.29 23.58 53.62
CA ASN A 162 -17.59 24.16 52.47
C ASN A 162 -16.80 23.16 51.59
N THR A 163 -17.10 21.86 51.64
CA THR A 163 -16.46 20.87 50.75
C THR A 163 -17.17 20.68 49.41
N LEU A 164 -18.37 21.24 49.25
CA LEU A 164 -19.16 21.20 48.02
C LEU A 164 -19.54 22.62 47.55
N PRO A 165 -19.93 22.78 46.27
CA PRO A 165 -20.45 24.05 45.76
C PRO A 165 -21.65 24.56 46.56
N LYS A 166 -21.82 25.89 46.61
CA LYS A 166 -22.90 26.54 47.37
C LYS A 166 -24.26 26.58 46.65
N ASP A 167 -24.34 25.99 45.46
CA ASP A 167 -25.59 25.88 44.70
C ASP A 167 -26.37 24.64 45.18
N CYS A 168 -27.14 24.79 46.26
CA CYS A 168 -27.81 23.67 46.91
C CYS A 168 -28.81 22.96 45.98
N LEU A 169 -29.38 23.67 45.00
CA LEU A 169 -30.42 23.14 44.10
C LEU A 169 -29.86 22.23 43.00
N SER A 170 -28.53 22.16 42.84
CA SER A 170 -27.92 21.16 41.97
C SER A 170 -28.10 19.73 42.48
N CYS A 171 -28.34 19.57 43.79
CA CYS A 171 -28.43 18.25 44.44
C CYS A 171 -29.72 18.09 45.26
N HIS A 172 -30.15 19.14 45.96
CA HIS A 172 -31.31 19.12 46.84
C HIS A 172 -32.52 19.78 46.19
N THR A 173 -33.70 19.46 46.72
CA THR A 173 -34.96 20.02 46.23
C THR A 173 -35.56 20.96 47.26
N MET A 174 -36.47 21.84 46.83
CA MET A 174 -37.25 22.68 47.74
C MET A 174 -38.18 21.88 48.68
N ASN A 175 -38.36 20.57 48.44
CA ASN A 175 -39.18 19.70 49.29
C ASN A 175 -38.42 19.19 50.52
N ALA A 176 -37.19 18.71 50.32
CA ALA A 176 -36.34 18.17 51.38
C ALA A 176 -34.87 18.12 50.93
N PHE A 177 -33.96 18.19 51.91
CA PHE A 177 -32.52 17.95 51.70
C PHE A 177 -32.19 16.46 51.50
N ILE A 178 -32.99 15.55 52.07
CA ILE A 178 -32.80 14.09 51.97
C ILE A 178 -34.16 13.45 51.63
N PRO A 179 -34.22 12.48 50.69
CA PRO A 179 -33.11 11.95 49.89
C PRO A 179 -32.62 12.92 48.80
N VAL A 180 -31.33 12.85 48.48
CA VAL A 180 -30.75 13.57 47.34
C VAL A 180 -31.22 12.86 46.07
N THR A 181 -32.06 13.52 45.29
CA THR A 181 -32.69 12.94 44.09
C THR A 181 -32.24 13.61 42.79
N SER A 182 -31.55 14.75 42.89
CA SER A 182 -31.12 15.52 41.72
C SER A 182 -29.65 15.31 41.35
N PHE A 183 -28.86 14.65 42.20
CA PHE A 183 -27.47 14.31 41.89
C PHE A 183 -27.37 13.03 41.06
N ASP A 184 -26.62 13.09 39.96
CA ASP A 184 -26.40 11.97 39.05
C ASP A 184 -24.93 11.51 39.08
N HIS A 185 -24.70 10.26 39.48
CA HIS A 185 -23.36 9.66 39.50
C HIS A 185 -22.73 9.49 38.12
N ASP A 186 -23.50 9.52 37.01
CA ASP A 186 -22.91 9.52 35.67
C ASP A 186 -22.15 10.81 35.34
N THR A 187 -22.39 11.88 36.11
CA THR A 187 -21.64 13.16 36.03
C THR A 187 -20.40 13.20 36.92
N ALA A 188 -20.24 12.22 37.82
CA ALA A 188 -19.07 12.11 38.69
C ALA A 188 -17.91 11.38 38.00
N ASP A 189 -16.69 11.54 38.54
CA ASP A 189 -15.50 10.85 38.03
C ASP A 189 -15.62 9.32 38.16
N PHE A 190 -16.25 8.85 39.25
CA PHE A 190 -16.58 7.44 39.45
C PHE A 190 -18.05 7.19 39.12
N LYS A 191 -18.28 6.59 37.96
CA LYS A 191 -19.61 6.23 37.48
C LYS A 191 -20.04 4.91 38.10
N LEU A 192 -21.20 4.88 38.73
CA LEU A 192 -21.73 3.64 39.29
C LEU A 192 -22.13 2.69 38.16
N ARG A 193 -21.42 1.56 38.06
CA ARG A 193 -21.65 0.49 37.10
C ARG A 193 -21.74 -0.86 37.81
N GLY A 194 -22.54 -1.75 37.27
CA GLY A 194 -22.74 -3.08 37.84
C GLY A 194 -23.23 -3.02 39.28
N GLU A 195 -22.64 -3.83 40.14
CA GLU A 195 -23.05 -3.98 41.54
C GLU A 195 -22.83 -2.70 42.38
N HIS A 196 -21.94 -1.80 41.96
CA HIS A 196 -21.72 -0.53 42.64
C HIS A 196 -22.98 0.37 42.65
N ALA A 197 -23.88 0.20 41.68
CA ALA A 197 -25.13 0.99 41.61
C ALA A 197 -26.12 0.64 42.73
N SER A 198 -26.00 -0.53 43.35
CA SER A 198 -26.84 -0.99 44.46
C SER A 198 -26.20 -0.84 45.84
N VAL A 199 -24.98 -0.33 45.92
CA VAL A 199 -24.27 -0.15 47.19
C VAL A 199 -24.77 1.10 47.92
N ASP A 200 -25.04 0.97 49.22
CA ASP A 200 -25.40 2.10 50.09
C ASP A 200 -24.33 3.21 50.02
N CYS A 201 -24.75 4.47 49.89
CA CYS A 201 -23.85 5.61 49.72
C CYS A 201 -22.74 5.69 50.79
N LYS A 202 -23.06 5.30 52.03
CA LYS A 202 -22.15 5.34 53.20
C LYS A 202 -20.96 4.38 53.09
N GLU A 203 -21.09 3.32 52.28
CA GLU A 203 -20.02 2.32 52.10
C GLU A 203 -18.86 2.92 51.29
N CYS A 204 -19.19 3.82 50.34
CA CYS A 204 -18.21 4.61 49.60
C CYS A 204 -17.90 5.93 50.33
N HIS A 205 -18.93 6.71 50.64
CA HIS A 205 -18.85 8.01 51.31
C HIS A 205 -18.91 7.84 52.81
N LYS A 206 -17.78 7.44 53.42
CA LYS A 206 -17.71 7.17 54.85
C LYS A 206 -18.02 8.42 55.68
N THR A 207 -18.78 8.22 56.74
CA THR A 207 -19.07 9.24 57.75
C THR A 207 -17.92 9.31 58.76
N THR A 208 -17.44 10.53 59.00
CA THR A 208 -16.40 10.86 59.96
C THR A 208 -16.83 12.04 60.83
N THR A 209 -15.98 12.49 61.75
CA THR A 209 -16.23 13.70 62.55
C THR A 209 -15.31 14.82 62.09
N LYS A 210 -15.87 15.95 61.68
CA LYS A 210 -15.13 17.16 61.30
C LYS A 210 -15.68 18.35 62.06
N ASN A 211 -14.79 19.11 62.72
CA ASN A 211 -15.14 20.27 63.56
C ASN A 211 -16.17 19.94 64.68
N GLY A 212 -16.10 18.74 65.25
CA GLY A 212 -17.02 18.29 66.31
C GLY A 212 -18.45 17.96 65.85
N LYS A 213 -18.73 18.02 64.54
CA LYS A 213 -19.99 17.61 63.93
C LYS A 213 -19.76 16.41 62.99
N GLU A 214 -20.82 15.65 62.75
CA GLU A 214 -20.84 14.57 61.76
C GLU A 214 -20.53 15.13 60.37
N PHE A 215 -19.70 14.43 59.59
CA PHE A 215 -19.26 14.84 58.26
C PHE A 215 -19.12 13.63 57.34
N GLN A 216 -19.90 13.62 56.26
CA GLN A 216 -19.81 12.61 55.21
C GLN A 216 -18.93 13.11 54.07
N GLN A 217 -17.88 12.35 53.73
CA GLN A 217 -16.92 12.76 52.70
C GLN A 217 -17.41 12.38 51.30
N PHE A 218 -17.74 13.39 50.49
CA PHE A 218 -18.20 13.21 49.10
C PHE A 218 -17.11 13.35 48.03
N THR A 219 -15.98 13.98 48.36
CA THR A 219 -14.90 14.30 47.39
C THR A 219 -13.53 13.84 47.86
N GLY A 220 -12.59 13.68 46.91
CA GLY A 220 -11.18 13.38 47.20
C GLY A 220 -10.90 11.94 47.60
N MET A 221 -11.72 10.98 47.19
CA MET A 221 -11.51 9.55 47.41
C MET A 221 -10.70 8.95 46.27
N ALA A 222 -9.83 7.98 46.57
CA ALA A 222 -9.15 7.20 45.53
C ALA A 222 -10.14 6.17 44.95
N PHE A 223 -10.27 6.12 43.63
CA PHE A 223 -11.16 5.21 42.91
C PHE A 223 -10.55 4.66 41.61
N ASN A 224 -9.32 5.08 41.28
CA ASN A 224 -8.61 4.70 40.06
C ASN A 224 -8.07 3.26 40.08
N ASP A 225 -8.06 2.62 41.25
CA ASP A 225 -7.69 1.22 41.43
C ASP A 225 -8.76 0.54 42.29
N CYS A 226 -9.21 -0.65 41.88
CA CYS A 226 -10.12 -1.47 42.65
C CYS A 226 -9.60 -1.73 44.08
N LYS A 227 -8.27 -1.79 44.25
CA LYS A 227 -7.62 -1.98 45.55
C LYS A 227 -7.82 -0.81 46.53
N ALA A 228 -8.26 0.35 46.06
CA ALA A 228 -8.61 1.48 46.93
C ALA A 228 -9.82 1.16 47.83
N CYS A 229 -10.69 0.24 47.41
CA CYS A 229 -11.87 -0.18 48.15
C CYS A 229 -11.93 -1.69 48.44
N HIS A 230 -11.32 -2.52 47.58
CA HIS A 230 -11.37 -3.98 47.67
C HIS A 230 -10.02 -4.58 48.10
N ASN A 231 -10.07 -5.70 48.81
CA ASN A 231 -8.88 -6.51 49.09
C ASN A 231 -8.56 -7.40 47.88
N ASP A 232 -7.28 -7.60 47.58
CA ASP A 232 -6.84 -8.49 46.50
C ASP A 232 -6.93 -9.98 46.93
N PRO A 233 -7.86 -10.78 46.38
CA PRO A 233 -7.99 -12.20 46.71
C PRO A 233 -6.85 -13.07 46.14
N HIS A 234 -6.03 -12.52 45.25
CA HIS A 234 -4.89 -13.18 44.64
C HIS A 234 -3.57 -12.95 45.40
N ASN A 235 -3.61 -12.22 46.52
CA ASN A 235 -2.44 -11.96 47.37
C ASN A 235 -1.22 -11.40 46.61
N ASN A 236 -1.45 -10.50 45.66
CA ASN A 236 -0.44 -9.90 44.78
C ASN A 236 0.35 -10.90 43.91
N GLN A 237 -0.17 -12.10 43.70
CA GLN A 237 0.48 -13.12 42.87
C GLN A 237 0.21 -12.97 41.37
N LEU A 238 -0.76 -12.13 40.99
CA LEU A 238 -1.07 -11.84 39.59
C LEU A 238 -0.67 -10.39 39.26
N PRO A 239 0.18 -10.18 38.25
CA PRO A 239 0.52 -8.83 37.81
C PRO A 239 -0.67 -8.22 37.06
N GLY A 240 -0.78 -6.89 37.11
CA GLY A 240 -1.74 -6.13 36.33
C GLY A 240 -2.99 -5.67 37.09
N ASP A 241 -3.89 -5.04 36.34
CA ASP A 241 -5.05 -4.33 36.89
C ASP A 241 -6.24 -5.27 36.95
N CYS A 242 -7.05 -5.19 38.01
CA CYS A 242 -8.20 -6.08 38.22
C CYS A 242 -9.15 -6.09 37.01
N ALA A 243 -9.33 -4.94 36.35
CA ALA A 243 -10.20 -4.75 35.19
C ALA A 243 -9.78 -5.54 33.92
N GLN A 244 -8.54 -6.05 33.87
CA GLN A 244 -8.12 -6.94 32.78
C GLN A 244 -8.79 -8.31 32.89
N CYS A 245 -9.15 -8.74 34.10
CA CYS A 245 -9.66 -10.08 34.38
C CYS A 245 -11.10 -10.08 34.91
N HIS A 246 -11.52 -9.00 35.56
CA HIS A 246 -12.79 -8.89 36.28
C HIS A 246 -13.61 -7.69 35.79
N THR A 247 -14.92 -7.73 36.03
CA THR A 247 -15.83 -6.64 35.67
C THR A 247 -16.52 -6.06 36.89
N GLU A 248 -16.94 -4.80 36.80
CA GLU A 248 -17.77 -4.13 37.81
C GLU A 248 -19.16 -4.77 37.96
N THR A 249 -19.60 -5.57 36.98
CA THR A 249 -20.84 -6.38 37.06
C THR A 249 -20.67 -7.56 38.03
N SER A 250 -19.51 -8.21 38.06
CA SER A 250 -19.20 -9.25 39.05
C SER A 250 -17.72 -9.65 38.96
N PHE A 251 -17.07 -9.78 40.13
CA PHE A 251 -15.74 -10.39 40.26
C PHE A 251 -15.74 -11.91 40.00
N SER A 252 -16.89 -12.57 40.00
CA SER A 252 -16.99 -13.98 39.61
C SER A 252 -17.03 -14.17 38.09
N ASN A 253 -17.35 -13.11 37.34
CA ASN A 253 -17.36 -13.13 35.88
C ASN A 253 -15.93 -12.91 35.36
N PHE A 254 -15.24 -13.99 35.07
CA PHE A 254 -13.91 -13.95 34.49
C PHE A 254 -13.97 -13.54 33.00
N ILE A 255 -13.36 -12.38 32.70
CA ILE A 255 -13.23 -11.82 31.35
C ILE A 255 -11.77 -11.73 30.89
N GLY A 256 -10.84 -12.34 31.63
CA GLY A 256 -9.41 -12.27 31.34
C GLY A 256 -9.02 -12.86 29.99
N LYS A 257 -9.84 -13.78 29.45
CA LYS A 257 -9.61 -14.38 28.13
C LYS A 257 -9.60 -13.30 27.04
N GLY A 258 -8.43 -13.11 26.43
CA GLY A 258 -8.19 -12.11 25.38
C GLY A 258 -8.04 -10.66 25.86
N ARG A 259 -8.07 -10.42 27.18
CA ARG A 259 -7.88 -9.08 27.78
C ARG A 259 -6.60 -8.97 28.60
N PHE A 260 -6.17 -10.07 29.22
CA PHE A 260 -4.90 -10.10 29.93
C PHE A 260 -3.74 -9.99 28.93
N ASN A 261 -2.78 -9.12 29.22
CA ASN A 261 -1.59 -8.93 28.40
C ASN A 261 -0.42 -9.71 29.01
N HIS A 262 0.01 -10.77 28.33
CA HIS A 262 1.12 -11.63 28.78
C HIS A 262 2.47 -10.91 28.82
N ASN A 263 2.64 -9.79 28.12
CA ASN A 263 3.85 -8.95 28.20
C ASN A 263 4.03 -8.26 29.56
N ARG A 264 3.10 -8.43 30.50
CA ARG A 264 3.26 -8.06 31.91
C ARG A 264 3.92 -9.16 32.74
N THR A 265 4.27 -10.28 32.11
CA THR A 265 4.95 -11.45 32.67
C THR A 265 6.27 -11.68 31.92
N ASP A 266 7.10 -12.60 32.40
CA ASP A 266 8.35 -12.97 31.72
C ASP A 266 8.14 -13.98 30.57
N PHE A 267 6.91 -14.09 30.06
CA PHE A 267 6.53 -15.01 28.98
C PHE A 267 5.64 -14.31 27.96
N ASP A 268 6.21 -13.94 26.81
CA ASP A 268 5.48 -13.28 25.74
C ASP A 268 4.78 -14.31 24.82
N LEU A 269 3.47 -14.12 24.61
CA LEU A 269 2.74 -14.95 23.65
C LEU A 269 3.01 -14.45 22.23
N ASN A 270 3.83 -15.20 21.49
CA ASN A 270 4.21 -14.90 20.12
C ASN A 270 3.52 -15.80 19.08
N GLY A 271 3.33 -15.26 17.87
CA GLY A 271 2.68 -15.94 16.74
C GLY A 271 1.32 -16.57 17.07
N ALA A 272 1.19 -17.86 16.78
CA ALA A 272 -0.03 -18.63 16.99
C ALA A 272 -0.44 -18.71 18.48
N HIS A 273 0.49 -18.58 19.41
CA HIS A 273 0.21 -18.62 20.85
C HIS A 273 -0.66 -17.45 21.33
N LYS A 274 -0.72 -16.33 20.60
CA LYS A 274 -1.60 -15.19 20.93
C LYS A 274 -3.09 -15.53 20.97
N LYS A 275 -3.49 -16.62 20.32
CA LYS A 275 -4.89 -17.03 20.17
C LYS A 275 -5.24 -18.27 21.00
N ILE A 276 -4.28 -18.81 21.77
CA ILE A 276 -4.51 -20.02 22.56
C ILE A 276 -5.38 -19.72 23.78
N ASP A 277 -6.14 -20.73 24.23
CA ASP A 277 -6.89 -20.63 25.48
C ASP A 277 -5.92 -20.65 26.67
N CYS A 278 -6.16 -19.81 27.68
CA CYS A 278 -5.31 -19.75 28.88
C CYS A 278 -5.11 -21.13 29.49
N PHE A 279 -6.15 -21.99 29.49
CA PHE A 279 -6.11 -23.30 30.12
C PHE A 279 -5.46 -24.40 29.26
N SER A 280 -4.99 -24.07 28.06
CA SER A 280 -4.09 -24.94 27.32
C SER A 280 -2.68 -24.95 27.91
N CYS A 281 -2.29 -23.85 28.55
CA CYS A 281 -1.01 -23.73 29.25
C CYS A 281 -1.20 -23.80 30.77
N HIS A 282 -2.29 -23.25 31.30
CA HIS A 282 -2.54 -23.20 32.74
C HIS A 282 -3.55 -24.25 33.22
N GLN A 283 -3.32 -24.79 34.40
CA GLN A 283 -4.27 -25.66 35.08
C GLN A 283 -5.45 -24.85 35.60
N LYS A 284 -6.65 -25.41 35.45
CA LYS A 284 -7.85 -24.86 36.09
C LYS A 284 -7.74 -25.01 37.61
N GLY A 285 -7.32 -23.93 38.28
CA GLY A 285 -7.17 -23.89 39.72
C GLY A 285 -8.51 -23.96 40.46
N SER A 286 -8.51 -24.57 41.66
CA SER A 286 -9.71 -24.71 42.50
C SER A 286 -9.99 -23.49 43.40
N GLY A 287 -9.22 -22.40 43.31
CA GLY A 287 -9.45 -21.18 44.10
C GLY A 287 -8.58 -19.97 43.70
N PRO A 288 -8.91 -18.75 44.18
CA PRO A 288 -8.32 -17.49 43.69
C PRO A 288 -6.80 -17.34 43.87
N THR A 289 -6.22 -17.97 44.90
CA THR A 289 -4.77 -17.90 45.20
C THR A 289 -3.93 -18.94 44.44
N ARG A 290 -4.56 -19.84 43.68
CA ARG A 290 -3.86 -20.89 42.93
C ARG A 290 -4.05 -20.80 41.42
N ILE A 291 -4.97 -19.95 40.96
CA ILE A 291 -5.26 -19.78 39.54
C ILE A 291 -4.08 -19.07 38.85
N PHE A 292 -3.62 -19.62 37.72
CA PHE A 292 -2.47 -19.10 36.94
C PHE A 292 -1.16 -18.99 37.72
N GLN A 293 -0.98 -19.78 38.78
CA GLN A 293 0.27 -19.87 39.55
C GLN A 293 1.15 -21.04 39.10
N ASP A 294 0.71 -21.75 38.07
CA ASP A 294 1.40 -22.86 37.44
C ASP A 294 2.14 -22.39 36.16
N ASN A 295 3.20 -23.10 35.80
CA ASN A 295 4.05 -22.80 34.63
C ASN A 295 4.71 -21.41 34.60
N ILE A 296 4.82 -20.75 35.76
CA ILE A 296 5.49 -19.45 35.92
C ILE A 296 7.02 -19.49 35.72
N ALA A 297 7.63 -20.68 35.71
CA ALA A 297 9.06 -20.89 35.53
C ALA A 297 9.42 -21.46 34.14
N ALA A 298 8.45 -21.56 33.23
CA ALA A 298 8.72 -22.01 31.88
C ALA A 298 9.45 -20.89 31.10
N GLU A 299 10.61 -21.21 30.53
CA GLU A 299 11.33 -20.28 29.66
C GLU A 299 10.67 -20.23 28.27
N GLU A 300 10.53 -19.04 27.69
CA GLU A 300 9.85 -18.82 26.41
C GLU A 300 10.49 -19.60 25.24
N ASN A 301 11.82 -19.71 25.24
CA ASN A 301 12.60 -20.42 24.21
C ASN A 301 12.64 -21.95 24.42
N ASN A 302 12.12 -22.45 25.53
CA ASN A 302 12.11 -23.89 25.81
C ASN A 302 10.88 -24.56 25.18
N CYS A 303 10.88 -24.67 23.85
CA CYS A 303 9.76 -25.24 23.09
C CYS A 303 9.41 -26.67 23.54
N VAL A 304 10.41 -27.45 23.97
CA VAL A 304 10.23 -28.86 24.36
C VAL A 304 9.53 -29.05 25.71
N ALA A 305 9.36 -27.97 26.51
CA ALA A 305 8.53 -28.02 27.71
C ALA A 305 7.04 -28.25 27.39
N CYS A 306 6.61 -27.83 26.21
CA CYS A 306 5.21 -27.90 25.76
C CYS A 306 5.02 -28.77 24.51
N HIS A 307 6.05 -28.89 23.66
CA HIS A 307 5.99 -29.61 22.39
C HIS A 307 6.94 -30.80 22.38
N ASN A 308 6.55 -31.87 21.68
CA ASN A 308 7.45 -33.01 21.46
C ASN A 308 8.40 -32.72 20.30
N ASP A 309 9.70 -33.00 20.47
CA ASP A 309 10.69 -32.88 19.39
C ASP A 309 10.63 -34.11 18.45
N PRO A 310 10.21 -33.95 17.18
CA PRO A 310 10.17 -35.04 16.22
C PRO A 310 11.55 -35.41 15.65
N HIS A 311 12.60 -34.64 15.96
CA HIS A 311 13.95 -34.85 15.45
C HIS A 311 14.83 -35.67 16.39
N GLU A 312 14.30 -36.11 17.54
CA GLU A 312 15.03 -36.93 18.52
C GLU A 312 16.36 -36.28 18.95
N ASN A 313 16.35 -34.96 19.17
CA ASN A 313 17.48 -34.14 19.60
C ASN A 313 18.67 -34.09 18.62
N LYS A 314 18.48 -34.49 17.34
CA LYS A 314 19.57 -34.47 16.33
C LYS A 314 20.10 -33.08 15.99
N PHE A 315 19.27 -32.04 16.13
CA PHE A 315 19.63 -30.64 15.79
C PHE A 315 19.71 -29.72 17.03
N GLY A 316 19.70 -30.30 18.23
CA GLY A 316 19.54 -29.56 19.48
C GLY A 316 18.09 -29.10 19.73
N GLN A 317 17.88 -28.42 20.86
CA GLN A 317 16.54 -28.00 21.33
C GLN A 317 16.20 -26.54 21.04
N ASP A 318 17.07 -25.83 20.32
CA ASP A 318 16.84 -24.45 19.91
C ASP A 318 15.98 -24.41 18.64
N CYS A 319 14.70 -24.78 18.79
CA CYS A 319 13.78 -24.95 17.68
C CYS A 319 13.59 -23.65 16.88
N ALA A 320 13.72 -22.49 17.52
CA ALA A 320 13.53 -21.17 16.92
C ALA A 320 14.58 -20.81 15.86
N LYS A 321 15.68 -21.57 15.74
CA LYS A 321 16.62 -21.47 14.62
C LYS A 321 15.99 -21.85 13.29
N CYS A 322 15.13 -22.86 13.30
CA CYS A 322 14.54 -23.42 12.07
C CYS A 322 13.04 -23.17 11.99
N HIS A 323 12.33 -23.16 13.11
CA HIS A 323 10.88 -23.04 13.18
C HIS A 323 10.45 -21.63 13.58
N SER A 324 9.23 -21.25 13.22
CA SER A 324 8.61 -19.99 13.68
C SER A 324 7.42 -20.26 14.59
N GLU A 325 7.14 -19.29 15.46
CA GLU A 325 6.01 -19.30 16.39
C GLU A 325 4.66 -19.10 15.67
N GLU A 326 4.66 -18.64 14.41
CA GLU A 326 3.47 -18.56 13.55
C GLU A 326 3.06 -19.94 13.01
N SER A 327 4.05 -20.77 12.64
CA SER A 327 3.83 -22.13 12.19
C SER A 327 5.12 -22.95 12.31
N PHE A 328 5.06 -24.07 13.02
CA PHE A 328 6.17 -25.03 13.12
C PHE A 328 6.52 -25.70 11.77
N ILE A 329 5.59 -25.71 10.81
CA ILE A 329 5.83 -26.26 9.47
C ILE A 329 6.50 -25.23 8.57
N ALA A 330 6.26 -23.93 8.83
CA ALA A 330 6.95 -22.86 8.12
C ALA A 330 8.37 -22.72 8.69
N LEU A 331 9.35 -23.11 7.88
CA LEU A 331 10.75 -22.95 8.23
C LEU A 331 11.17 -21.49 8.05
N LYS A 332 12.05 -21.01 8.93
CA LYS A 332 12.83 -19.79 8.68
C LYS A 332 13.83 -20.06 7.56
N GLU A 333 14.26 -18.99 6.89
CA GLU A 333 15.37 -19.06 5.93
C GLU A 333 16.58 -19.73 6.60
N MET A 334 17.10 -20.80 5.98
CA MET A 334 18.18 -21.63 6.54
C MET A 334 19.57 -21.18 6.05
N ASP A 335 19.72 -19.90 5.73
CA ASP A 335 20.95 -19.29 5.21
C ASP A 335 22.17 -19.46 6.14
N PHE A 336 21.92 -19.83 7.40
CA PHE A 336 22.96 -20.09 8.39
C PHE A 336 23.51 -21.53 8.34
N PHE A 337 22.90 -22.45 7.58
CA PHE A 337 23.35 -23.83 7.52
C PHE A 337 24.57 -23.96 6.61
N ASP A 338 25.73 -24.20 7.23
CA ASP A 338 27.01 -24.34 6.55
C ASP A 338 27.16 -25.76 5.96
N HIS A 339 27.12 -25.89 4.63
CA HIS A 339 27.32 -27.19 3.97
C HIS A 339 28.78 -27.65 3.97
N SER A 340 29.75 -26.79 4.30
CA SER A 340 31.17 -27.16 4.32
C SER A 340 31.53 -28.18 5.41
N VAL A 341 30.66 -28.34 6.42
CA VAL A 341 30.82 -29.33 7.49
C VAL A 341 30.13 -30.67 7.20
N THR A 342 29.47 -30.78 6.04
CA THR A 342 28.75 -31.98 5.61
C THR A 342 29.60 -32.82 4.67
N ASP A 343 29.16 -34.05 4.40
CA ASP A 343 29.86 -34.96 3.48
C ASP A 343 29.80 -34.49 2.01
N PHE A 344 28.96 -33.50 1.68
CA PHE A 344 28.88 -32.87 0.37
C PHE A 344 28.97 -31.33 0.46
N PRO A 345 30.18 -30.76 0.43
CA PRO A 345 30.36 -29.32 0.36
C PRO A 345 29.80 -28.76 -0.94
N LEU A 346 28.92 -27.75 -0.85
CA LEU A 346 28.38 -27.08 -2.04
C LEU A 346 29.47 -26.21 -2.67
N GLU A 347 29.86 -26.54 -3.90
CA GLU A 347 30.87 -25.82 -4.66
C GLU A 347 30.36 -25.40 -6.04
N GLY A 348 30.90 -24.30 -6.57
CA GLY A 348 30.57 -23.80 -7.91
C GLY A 348 29.07 -23.55 -8.10
N MET A 349 28.51 -24.11 -9.17
CA MET A 349 27.10 -23.97 -9.55
C MET A 349 26.14 -24.54 -8.49
N HIS A 350 26.58 -25.49 -7.65
CA HIS A 350 25.76 -26.07 -6.58
C HIS A 350 25.48 -25.10 -5.42
N ILE A 351 26.30 -24.06 -5.23
CA ILE A 351 26.13 -23.06 -4.15
C ILE A 351 24.79 -22.32 -4.28
N SER A 352 24.33 -22.12 -5.52
CA SER A 352 23.09 -21.38 -5.82
C SER A 352 21.86 -22.28 -5.98
N VAL A 353 21.98 -23.57 -5.70
CA VAL A 353 20.88 -24.52 -5.85
C VAL A 353 19.97 -24.44 -4.64
N ASP A 354 18.67 -24.23 -4.90
CA ASP A 354 17.64 -24.27 -3.86
C ASP A 354 17.70 -25.61 -3.10
N CYS A 355 17.68 -25.56 -1.76
CA CYS A 355 17.85 -26.72 -0.90
C CYS A 355 16.85 -27.85 -1.24
N ARG A 356 15.63 -27.51 -1.68
CA ARG A 356 14.57 -28.49 -2.00
C ARG A 356 14.83 -29.26 -3.29
N LYS A 357 15.76 -28.80 -4.14
CA LYS A 357 16.18 -29.56 -5.33
C LYS A 357 17.01 -30.79 -4.95
N CYS A 358 17.72 -30.74 -3.83
CA CYS A 358 18.46 -31.88 -3.29
C CYS A 358 17.63 -32.62 -2.23
N HIS A 359 17.06 -31.88 -1.28
CA HIS A 359 16.25 -32.43 -0.19
C HIS A 359 14.77 -32.51 -0.55
N VAL A 360 14.44 -33.47 -1.44
CA VAL A 360 13.07 -33.72 -1.90
C VAL A 360 12.14 -34.24 -0.79
N GLU A 361 12.70 -35.00 0.15
CA GLU A 361 11.98 -35.51 1.33
C GLU A 361 12.21 -34.60 2.55
N ARG A 362 12.80 -35.15 3.63
CA ARG A 362 13.25 -34.43 4.81
C ARG A 362 14.70 -33.99 4.59
N PHE A 363 15.07 -32.83 5.14
CA PHE A 363 16.46 -32.36 5.11
C PHE A 363 17.45 -33.34 5.78
N SER A 364 16.95 -34.23 6.65
CA SER A 364 17.73 -35.28 7.30
C SER A 364 17.84 -36.59 6.51
N THR A 365 17.12 -36.74 5.38
CA THR A 365 17.20 -37.95 4.57
C THR A 365 18.58 -37.99 3.91
N PRO A 366 19.38 -39.06 4.08
CA PRO A 366 20.68 -39.20 3.40
C PRO A 366 20.50 -39.15 1.89
N ILE A 367 21.36 -38.40 1.21
CA ILE A 367 21.40 -38.29 -0.26
C ILE A 367 22.66 -39.03 -0.73
N ASP A 368 22.54 -39.82 -1.79
CA ASP A 368 23.70 -40.41 -2.45
C ASP A 368 24.31 -39.41 -3.42
N PHE A 369 25.54 -38.99 -3.14
CA PHE A 369 26.34 -38.05 -3.95
C PHE A 369 27.63 -38.71 -4.48
N SER A 370 27.68 -40.05 -4.50
CA SER A 370 28.87 -40.80 -4.95
C SER A 370 29.18 -40.60 -6.44
N GLU A 371 28.16 -40.34 -7.26
CA GLU A 371 28.28 -40.12 -8.70
C GLU A 371 27.35 -38.97 -9.14
N CYS A 372 27.73 -38.21 -10.18
CA CYS A 372 26.90 -37.12 -10.70
C CYS A 372 25.51 -37.61 -11.12
N LYS A 373 25.44 -38.84 -11.67
CA LYS A 373 24.20 -39.46 -12.15
C LYS A 373 23.21 -39.85 -11.04
N SER A 374 23.65 -39.87 -9.78
CA SER A 374 22.74 -40.09 -8.63
C SER A 374 21.72 -38.95 -8.52
N CYS A 375 22.04 -37.76 -9.04
CA CYS A 375 21.14 -36.60 -9.06
C CYS A 375 20.82 -36.10 -10.47
N HIS A 376 21.75 -36.24 -11.43
CA HIS A 376 21.62 -35.72 -12.79
C HIS A 376 21.34 -36.83 -13.79
N GLN A 377 20.51 -36.56 -14.79
CA GLN A 377 20.38 -37.45 -15.92
C GLN A 377 21.59 -37.31 -16.85
N ASP A 378 22.12 -38.43 -17.35
CA ASP A 378 23.12 -38.40 -18.42
C ASP A 378 22.48 -37.88 -19.72
N TYR A 379 22.85 -36.67 -20.13
CA TYR A 379 22.39 -36.07 -21.37
C TYR A 379 22.94 -36.81 -22.60
N HIS A 380 24.13 -37.40 -22.50
CA HIS A 380 24.80 -38.09 -23.60
C HIS A 380 24.22 -39.46 -23.89
N ASN A 381 23.27 -39.96 -23.08
CA ASN A 381 22.61 -41.25 -23.27
C ASN A 381 23.61 -42.40 -23.52
N GLY A 382 24.75 -42.36 -22.83
CA GLY A 382 25.80 -43.37 -22.96
C GLY A 382 26.65 -43.29 -24.23
N GLU A 383 26.62 -42.19 -25.01
CA GLU A 383 27.46 -42.00 -26.21
C GLU A 383 28.97 -42.21 -25.96
N PHE A 384 29.44 -41.99 -24.73
CA PHE A 384 30.84 -42.20 -24.32
C PHE A 384 31.10 -43.52 -23.60
N THR A 385 30.15 -44.47 -23.64
CA THR A 385 30.30 -45.75 -22.93
C THR A 385 31.13 -46.72 -23.75
N GLU A 386 32.31 -47.09 -23.25
CA GLU A 386 33.17 -48.11 -23.87
C GLU A 386 33.23 -49.36 -23.00
N ASN A 387 33.04 -50.54 -23.60
CA ASN A 387 33.05 -51.83 -22.90
C ASN A 387 32.16 -51.87 -21.64
N GLY A 388 31.05 -51.14 -21.64
CA GLY A 388 30.12 -51.05 -20.51
C GLY A 388 30.57 -50.12 -19.38
N THR A 389 31.64 -49.34 -19.57
CA THR A 389 32.11 -48.34 -18.61
C THR A 389 31.95 -46.94 -19.21
N THR A 390 31.24 -46.06 -18.50
CA THR A 390 31.09 -44.65 -18.89
C THR A 390 32.09 -43.80 -18.09
N PRO A 391 32.84 -42.89 -18.74
CA PRO A 391 33.71 -41.94 -18.06
C PRO A 391 32.97 -41.12 -17.00
N ASP A 392 33.69 -40.68 -15.96
CA ASP A 392 33.13 -39.78 -14.97
C ASP A 392 32.85 -38.40 -15.61
N CYS A 393 31.67 -37.82 -15.36
CA CYS A 393 31.29 -36.53 -15.91
C CYS A 393 32.32 -35.44 -15.61
N LYS A 394 33.06 -35.53 -14.50
CA LYS A 394 34.10 -34.57 -14.10
C LYS A 394 35.33 -34.52 -15.03
N GLU A 395 35.49 -35.51 -15.90
CA GLU A 395 36.57 -35.51 -16.90
C GLU A 395 36.36 -34.41 -17.95
N CYS A 396 35.10 -34.07 -18.25
CA CYS A 396 34.73 -33.08 -19.26
C CYS A 396 33.96 -31.88 -18.68
N HIS A 397 33.27 -32.04 -17.55
CA HIS A 397 32.47 -30.98 -16.94
C HIS A 397 33.05 -30.53 -15.61
N THR A 398 32.87 -29.25 -15.30
CA THR A 398 33.36 -28.65 -14.05
C THR A 398 32.21 -28.04 -13.27
N LEU A 399 32.36 -27.94 -11.95
CA LEU A 399 31.36 -27.28 -11.12
C LEU A 399 31.33 -25.75 -11.34
N GLN A 400 32.35 -25.18 -11.98
CA GLN A 400 32.60 -23.73 -12.04
C GLN A 400 31.94 -23.09 -13.25
N LYS A 401 31.52 -23.89 -14.23
CA LYS A 401 30.79 -23.47 -15.42
C LYS A 401 29.44 -24.18 -15.45
N LYS A 402 28.53 -23.65 -16.26
CA LYS A 402 27.29 -24.35 -16.58
C LYS A 402 27.62 -25.68 -17.25
N PHE A 403 26.76 -26.68 -17.05
CA PHE A 403 26.97 -28.05 -17.55
C PHE A 403 26.85 -28.17 -19.09
N ASP A 404 26.37 -27.12 -19.76
CA ASP A 404 26.39 -26.97 -21.22
C ASP A 404 27.80 -26.66 -21.76
N TYR A 405 28.75 -26.36 -20.88
CA TYR A 405 30.15 -26.15 -21.21
C TYR A 405 30.98 -27.42 -20.97
N THR A 406 31.89 -27.70 -21.89
CA THR A 406 32.85 -28.81 -21.82
C THR A 406 34.29 -28.29 -21.77
N SER A 407 35.16 -29.00 -21.06
CA SER A 407 36.61 -28.80 -21.11
C SER A 407 37.27 -29.46 -22.33
N PHE A 408 36.50 -30.16 -23.18
CA PHE A 408 37.00 -30.75 -24.42
C PHE A 408 37.36 -29.66 -25.43
N THR A 409 38.64 -29.61 -25.80
CA THR A 409 39.22 -28.55 -26.63
C THR A 409 39.36 -28.96 -28.09
N ILE A 410 39.64 -27.98 -28.97
CA ILE A 410 40.01 -28.23 -30.37
C ILE A 410 41.25 -29.14 -30.45
N SER A 411 42.19 -29.01 -29.50
CA SER A 411 43.37 -29.88 -29.42
C SER A 411 43.00 -31.33 -29.07
N ASP A 412 41.95 -31.54 -28.29
CA ASP A 412 41.45 -32.90 -28.00
C ASP A 412 40.78 -33.52 -29.23
N HIS A 413 40.08 -32.70 -30.02
CA HIS A 413 39.46 -33.14 -31.29
C HIS A 413 40.49 -33.69 -32.28
N GLN A 414 41.73 -33.22 -32.23
CA GLN A 414 42.82 -33.72 -33.08
C GLN A 414 43.16 -35.19 -32.81
N ASN A 415 42.83 -35.71 -31.62
CA ASN A 415 43.05 -37.11 -31.25
C ASN A 415 41.83 -38.01 -31.52
N SER A 416 40.75 -37.45 -32.07
CA SER A 416 39.55 -38.20 -32.43
C SER A 416 39.68 -38.88 -33.80
N ASN A 417 38.67 -39.68 -34.16
CA ASN A 417 38.57 -40.30 -35.49
C ASN A 417 38.32 -39.28 -36.62
N PHE A 418 37.99 -38.03 -36.29
CA PHE A 418 37.83 -36.94 -37.27
C PHE A 418 38.64 -35.71 -36.84
N PRO A 419 39.95 -35.67 -37.12
CA PRO A 419 40.75 -34.48 -36.85
C PRO A 419 40.26 -33.28 -37.69
N LEU A 420 40.07 -32.12 -37.05
CA LEU A 420 39.60 -30.93 -37.77
C LEU A 420 40.73 -30.36 -38.62
N GLU A 421 40.54 -30.34 -39.94
CA GLU A 421 41.50 -29.82 -40.91
C GLU A 421 40.84 -28.83 -41.89
N GLY A 422 41.65 -27.93 -42.45
CA GLY A 422 41.19 -26.95 -43.43
C GLY A 422 40.06 -26.06 -42.88
N ALA A 423 38.98 -25.93 -43.66
CA ALA A 423 37.82 -25.11 -43.30
C ALA A 423 37.04 -25.66 -42.08
N HIS A 424 37.15 -26.96 -41.77
CA HIS A 424 36.44 -27.57 -40.64
C HIS A 424 36.91 -27.02 -39.28
N ILE A 425 38.14 -26.55 -39.15
CA ILE A 425 38.67 -25.94 -37.92
C ILE A 425 37.87 -24.69 -37.52
N ALA A 426 37.40 -23.92 -38.50
CA ALA A 426 36.63 -22.69 -38.29
C ALA A 426 35.12 -22.93 -38.25
N THR A 427 34.67 -24.17 -38.41
CA THR A 427 33.26 -24.53 -38.42
C THR A 427 32.74 -24.63 -36.98
N PRO A 428 31.61 -24.00 -36.64
CA PRO A 428 31.08 -24.08 -35.29
C PRO A 428 30.63 -25.51 -34.96
N CYS A 429 30.87 -25.96 -33.72
CA CYS A 429 30.64 -27.36 -33.32
C CYS A 429 29.20 -27.84 -33.59
N PHE A 430 28.20 -26.96 -33.46
CA PHE A 430 26.80 -27.32 -33.68
C PHE A 430 26.51 -27.74 -35.12
N ALA A 431 27.29 -27.27 -36.10
CA ALA A 431 27.07 -27.64 -37.51
C ALA A 431 27.32 -29.12 -37.78
N CYS A 432 28.10 -29.79 -36.91
CA CYS A 432 28.33 -31.23 -36.99
C CYS A 432 27.56 -31.96 -35.89
N HIS A 433 27.60 -31.45 -34.65
CA HIS A 433 27.11 -32.16 -33.48
C HIS A 433 25.63 -31.93 -33.17
N VAL A 434 24.94 -30.99 -33.82
CA VAL A 434 23.50 -30.77 -33.61
C VAL A 434 22.73 -31.22 -34.83
N ASP A 435 21.86 -32.19 -34.64
CA ASP A 435 20.90 -32.61 -35.66
C ASP A 435 19.75 -31.60 -35.75
N GLU A 436 19.49 -31.04 -36.93
CA GLU A 436 18.46 -30.00 -37.14
C GLU A 436 17.03 -30.51 -36.84
N ALA A 437 16.78 -31.81 -36.99
CA ALA A 437 15.44 -32.37 -36.78
C ALA A 437 15.12 -32.57 -35.29
N SER A 438 16.09 -32.98 -34.49
CA SER A 438 15.94 -33.28 -33.06
C SER A 438 16.45 -32.18 -32.13
N ASP A 439 17.20 -31.20 -32.63
CA ASP A 439 17.86 -30.12 -31.88
C ASP A 439 18.70 -30.66 -30.71
N ARG A 440 19.24 -31.87 -30.88
CA ARG A 440 20.00 -32.60 -29.87
C ARG A 440 21.48 -32.65 -30.25
N TRP A 441 22.34 -32.47 -29.25
CA TRP A 441 23.77 -32.70 -29.41
C TRP A 441 24.11 -34.19 -29.37
N THR A 442 24.89 -34.66 -30.35
CA THR A 442 25.44 -36.01 -30.45
C THR A 442 26.92 -35.94 -30.76
N PHE A 443 27.73 -36.70 -30.02
CA PHE A 443 29.20 -36.62 -30.07
C PHE A 443 29.89 -37.91 -30.53
N ALA A 444 29.12 -38.96 -30.80
CA ALA A 444 29.65 -40.26 -31.23
C ALA A 444 28.94 -40.77 -32.50
N ASN A 445 29.65 -41.56 -33.30
CA ASN A 445 29.13 -42.26 -34.50
C ASN A 445 28.57 -41.35 -35.61
N LEU A 446 29.17 -40.17 -35.84
CA LEU A 446 28.75 -39.25 -36.91
C LEU A 446 29.26 -39.66 -38.31
N GLY A 447 30.22 -40.56 -38.39
CA GLY A 447 30.97 -40.83 -39.62
C GLY A 447 32.20 -39.95 -39.76
N ASN A 448 33.03 -40.25 -40.76
CA ASN A 448 34.29 -39.55 -41.01
C ASN A 448 34.61 -39.39 -42.50
N ASP A 449 33.73 -39.88 -43.38
CA ASP A 449 33.84 -39.72 -44.82
C ASP A 449 33.06 -38.48 -45.28
N CYS A 450 33.44 -37.90 -46.41
CA CYS A 450 32.83 -36.66 -46.90
C CYS A 450 31.31 -36.79 -47.07
N ILE A 451 30.84 -37.97 -47.50
CA ILE A 451 29.43 -38.24 -47.78
C ILE A 451 28.58 -38.48 -46.53
N ASP A 452 29.21 -38.72 -45.38
CA ASP A 452 28.49 -38.85 -44.11
C ASP A 452 27.84 -37.51 -43.72
N CYS A 453 28.46 -36.40 -44.14
CA CYS A 453 28.01 -35.04 -43.85
C CYS A 453 27.56 -34.24 -45.09
N HIS A 454 28.14 -34.50 -46.27
CA HIS A 454 27.89 -33.74 -47.49
C HIS A 454 27.21 -34.57 -48.57
N ASN A 455 26.17 -34.02 -49.19
CA ASN A 455 25.49 -34.68 -50.30
C ASN A 455 26.38 -34.76 -51.55
N ASN A 456 26.48 -35.95 -52.14
CA ASN A 456 27.17 -36.14 -53.40
C ASN A 456 26.32 -35.64 -54.58
N ILE A 457 26.57 -34.40 -55.04
CA ILE A 457 25.88 -33.83 -56.20
C ILE A 457 26.30 -34.45 -57.55
N HIS A 458 27.36 -35.27 -57.56
CA HIS A 458 27.90 -35.90 -58.77
C HIS A 458 27.36 -37.31 -59.01
N GLU A 459 26.51 -37.82 -58.11
CA GLU A 459 25.93 -39.14 -58.21
C GLU A 459 25.19 -39.33 -59.55
N GLY A 460 25.59 -40.35 -60.31
CA GLY A 460 25.03 -40.64 -61.64
C GLY A 460 25.59 -39.80 -62.80
N TYR A 461 26.37 -38.75 -62.53
CA TYR A 461 26.93 -37.85 -63.56
C TYR A 461 28.44 -38.00 -63.74
N LEU A 462 29.16 -38.43 -62.70
CA LEU A 462 30.59 -38.71 -62.73
C LEU A 462 30.85 -40.22 -62.65
N PRO A 463 31.57 -40.83 -63.62
CA PRO A 463 31.86 -42.26 -63.57
C PRO A 463 32.64 -42.68 -62.33
N GLU A 464 32.25 -43.80 -61.73
CA GLU A 464 32.84 -44.37 -60.51
C GLU A 464 34.38 -44.53 -60.58
N LYS A 465 34.93 -44.79 -61.77
CA LYS A 465 36.38 -44.90 -61.98
C LYS A 465 37.18 -43.64 -61.58
N PHE A 466 36.54 -42.47 -61.55
CA PHE A 466 37.18 -41.20 -61.20
C PHE A 466 36.92 -40.77 -59.75
N ILE A 467 35.90 -41.35 -59.10
CA ILE A 467 35.55 -41.15 -57.68
C ILE A 467 35.27 -42.49 -57.01
N PRO A 468 36.27 -43.40 -56.94
CA PRO A 468 36.08 -44.72 -56.38
C PRO A 468 35.63 -44.59 -54.93
N GLU A 469 34.62 -45.37 -54.53
CA GLU A 469 34.08 -45.40 -53.17
C GLU A 469 33.65 -44.00 -52.65
N ASN A 470 33.21 -43.11 -53.54
CA ASN A 470 32.87 -41.70 -53.23
C ASN A 470 34.03 -40.91 -52.59
N ASN A 471 35.28 -41.23 -52.93
CA ASN A 471 36.43 -40.49 -52.44
C ASN A 471 36.52 -39.08 -53.08
N CYS A 472 35.79 -38.12 -52.51
CA CYS A 472 35.76 -36.72 -52.95
C CYS A 472 37.15 -36.05 -52.89
N ALA A 473 38.02 -36.51 -51.97
CA ALA A 473 39.37 -35.98 -51.80
C ALA A 473 40.30 -36.27 -53.00
N SER A 474 39.87 -37.10 -53.95
CA SER A 474 40.53 -37.26 -55.25
C SER A 474 40.53 -35.98 -56.08
N CYS A 475 39.53 -35.11 -55.86
CA CYS A 475 39.33 -33.89 -56.65
C CYS A 475 39.20 -32.63 -55.78
N HIS A 476 38.56 -32.72 -54.60
CA HIS A 476 38.30 -31.59 -53.71
C HIS A 476 39.27 -31.56 -52.52
N GLY A 477 39.65 -30.35 -52.08
CA GLY A 477 40.41 -30.12 -50.84
C GLY A 477 39.49 -29.70 -49.69
N SER A 478 39.86 -30.05 -48.45
CA SER A 478 39.14 -29.63 -47.24
C SER A 478 39.43 -28.17 -46.86
N GLU A 479 40.47 -27.55 -47.44
CA GLU A 479 40.82 -26.15 -47.26
C GLU A 479 39.91 -25.20 -48.04
N ALA A 480 39.47 -25.61 -49.23
CA ALA A 480 38.63 -24.83 -50.14
C ALA A 480 37.94 -25.78 -51.13
N TRP A 481 36.63 -25.97 -50.97
CA TRP A 481 35.87 -26.96 -51.72
C TRP A 481 35.78 -26.66 -53.23
N ASP A 482 35.81 -25.38 -53.60
CA ASP A 482 35.79 -24.89 -54.96
C ASP A 482 37.13 -25.04 -55.69
N LEU A 483 38.22 -25.35 -54.96
CA LEU A 483 39.52 -25.64 -55.53
C LEU A 483 39.60 -27.11 -55.98
N VAL A 484 39.05 -27.38 -57.17
CA VAL A 484 39.07 -28.71 -57.78
C VAL A 484 40.39 -28.99 -58.49
N ARG A 485 40.99 -30.16 -58.24
CA ARG A 485 42.21 -30.63 -58.90
C ARG A 485 41.94 -31.95 -59.62
N PHE A 486 41.85 -31.90 -60.94
CA PHE A 486 41.71 -33.10 -61.77
C PHE A 486 42.61 -33.03 -63.01
N ASP A 487 43.38 -34.10 -63.25
CA ASP A 487 44.26 -34.19 -64.41
C ASP A 487 43.53 -34.83 -65.61
N HIS A 488 43.24 -34.01 -66.62
CA HIS A 488 42.57 -34.42 -67.85
C HIS A 488 43.41 -35.34 -68.74
N ASN A 489 44.71 -35.50 -68.48
CA ASN A 489 45.52 -36.52 -69.16
C ASN A 489 45.06 -37.95 -68.84
N ASN A 490 44.26 -38.13 -67.79
CA ASN A 490 43.61 -39.41 -67.46
C ASN A 490 42.35 -39.68 -68.29
N THR A 491 42.04 -38.83 -69.26
CA THR A 491 40.88 -38.93 -70.15
C THR A 491 41.31 -39.00 -71.61
N ASP A 492 40.36 -39.32 -72.50
CA ASP A 492 40.61 -39.36 -73.94
C ASP A 492 40.70 -37.95 -74.58
N TRP A 493 40.53 -36.87 -73.81
CA TRP A 493 40.66 -35.49 -74.27
C TRP A 493 41.54 -34.64 -73.34
N PRO A 494 42.89 -34.73 -73.50
CA PRO A 494 43.82 -33.89 -72.78
C PRO A 494 43.59 -32.40 -73.08
N LEU A 495 43.48 -31.57 -72.05
CA LEU A 495 43.37 -30.13 -72.22
C LEU A 495 44.70 -29.57 -72.71
N ILE A 496 44.67 -28.88 -73.86
CA ILE A 496 45.83 -28.21 -74.45
C ILE A 496 45.51 -26.76 -74.79
N GLY A 497 46.55 -25.93 -74.73
CA GLY A 497 46.45 -24.51 -75.03
C GLY A 497 45.51 -23.78 -74.09
N LYS A 498 44.64 -22.91 -74.62
CA LYS A 498 43.77 -22.08 -73.77
C LYS A 498 42.75 -22.85 -72.95
N HIS A 499 42.45 -24.10 -73.31
CA HIS A 499 41.55 -24.94 -72.55
C HIS A 499 42.08 -25.30 -71.15
N THR A 500 43.40 -25.23 -70.90
CA THR A 500 43.96 -25.50 -69.56
C THR A 500 43.66 -24.40 -68.54
N GLU A 501 43.25 -23.22 -69.01
CA GLU A 501 42.90 -22.06 -68.18
C GLU A 501 41.37 -21.95 -67.94
N VAL A 502 40.57 -22.82 -68.57
CA VAL A 502 39.11 -22.76 -68.53
C VAL A 502 38.58 -23.52 -67.32
N ALA A 503 37.64 -22.92 -66.60
CA ALA A 503 36.96 -23.59 -65.48
C ALA A 503 36.14 -24.79 -65.96
N CYS A 504 36.10 -25.86 -65.17
CA CYS A 504 35.37 -27.09 -65.47
C CYS A 504 33.89 -26.83 -65.82
N SER A 505 33.27 -25.83 -65.17
CA SER A 505 31.87 -25.43 -65.39
C SER A 505 31.56 -24.93 -66.80
N LYS A 506 32.56 -24.50 -67.58
CA LYS A 506 32.35 -24.09 -68.97
C LYS A 506 32.18 -25.26 -69.93
N CYS A 507 32.58 -26.46 -69.52
CA CYS A 507 32.48 -27.66 -70.35
C CYS A 507 31.50 -28.67 -69.76
N HIS A 508 31.58 -28.93 -68.45
CA HIS A 508 30.87 -30.02 -67.79
C HIS A 508 29.51 -29.63 -67.21
N PHE A 509 29.16 -28.34 -67.21
CA PHE A 509 27.95 -27.84 -66.56
C PHE A 509 27.17 -26.98 -67.54
N GLU A 510 25.88 -27.22 -67.61
CA GLU A 510 24.93 -26.35 -68.27
C GLU A 510 24.13 -25.63 -67.19
N ILE A 511 24.17 -24.30 -67.20
CA ILE A 511 23.54 -23.46 -66.17
C ILE A 511 22.53 -22.55 -66.87
N SER A 512 21.32 -22.47 -66.33
CA SER A 512 20.25 -21.62 -66.85
C SER A 512 20.56 -20.13 -66.66
N GLU A 513 19.84 -19.26 -67.36
CA GLU A 513 19.94 -17.80 -67.18
C GLU A 513 19.65 -17.35 -65.72
N ASN A 514 18.92 -18.15 -64.94
CA ASN A 514 18.62 -17.90 -63.53
C ASN A 514 19.66 -18.52 -62.57
N SER A 515 20.82 -18.94 -63.07
CA SER A 515 21.89 -19.60 -62.29
C SER A 515 21.49 -20.96 -61.70
N GLU A 516 20.53 -21.66 -62.31
CA GLU A 516 20.16 -23.03 -61.91
C GLU A 516 20.94 -24.06 -62.74
N LEU A 517 21.44 -25.13 -62.11
CA LEU A 517 22.10 -26.22 -62.82
C LEU A 517 21.06 -26.98 -63.65
N ILE A 518 21.19 -26.92 -64.98
CA ILE A 518 20.34 -27.66 -65.94
C ILE A 518 20.86 -29.08 -66.08
N SER A 519 22.17 -29.23 -66.29
CA SER A 519 22.78 -30.55 -66.49
C SER A 519 24.26 -30.56 -66.08
N GLN A 520 24.73 -31.74 -65.67
CA GLN A 520 26.13 -32.03 -65.40
C GLN A 520 26.55 -33.24 -66.23
N ASN A 521 27.65 -33.14 -66.98
CA ASN A 521 28.10 -34.22 -67.83
C ASN A 521 29.63 -34.34 -67.85
N PHE A 522 30.15 -35.42 -67.25
CA PHE A 522 31.58 -35.73 -67.23
C PHE A 522 31.97 -36.88 -68.17
N SER A 523 31.00 -37.58 -68.74
CA SER A 523 31.23 -38.69 -69.66
C SER A 523 30.27 -38.55 -70.82
N THR A 524 30.78 -38.18 -72.01
CA THR A 524 30.08 -38.02 -73.32
C THR A 524 30.11 -36.61 -73.93
N LEU A 525 30.92 -35.68 -73.43
CA LEU A 525 31.08 -34.39 -74.12
C LEU A 525 31.64 -34.57 -75.55
N GLU A 526 30.99 -33.93 -76.50
CA GLU A 526 31.50 -33.87 -77.87
C GLU A 526 32.77 -33.01 -77.94
N THR A 527 33.82 -33.53 -78.55
CA THR A 527 35.15 -32.87 -78.63
C THR A 527 35.36 -32.04 -79.89
N ASN A 528 34.32 -31.90 -80.72
CA ASN A 528 34.38 -31.07 -81.92
C ASN A 528 34.30 -29.59 -81.54
N CYS A 529 34.96 -28.69 -82.27
CA CYS A 529 35.03 -27.28 -81.86
C CYS A 529 33.65 -26.59 -81.84
N ALA A 530 32.75 -27.01 -82.74
CA ALA A 530 31.45 -26.40 -82.94
C ALA A 530 30.41 -26.81 -81.87
N SER A 531 30.67 -27.85 -81.07
CA SER A 531 29.80 -28.23 -79.95
C SER A 531 29.85 -27.22 -78.81
N CYS A 532 30.96 -26.50 -78.67
CA CYS A 532 31.18 -25.52 -77.60
C CYS A 532 31.39 -24.08 -78.11
N HIS A 533 31.76 -23.90 -79.38
CA HIS A 533 32.04 -22.59 -79.95
C HIS A 533 31.17 -22.30 -81.16
N ASP A 534 30.66 -21.08 -81.23
CA ASP A 534 29.83 -20.63 -82.34
C ASP A 534 30.59 -20.74 -83.67
N ASN A 535 29.97 -21.43 -84.62
CA ASN A 535 30.46 -21.47 -85.99
C ASN A 535 30.08 -20.20 -86.75
N ILE A 536 30.87 -19.13 -86.55
CA ILE A 536 30.67 -17.84 -87.24
C ILE A 536 30.85 -17.92 -88.77
N HIS A 537 31.42 -19.01 -89.29
CA HIS A 537 31.62 -19.21 -90.72
C HIS A 537 30.43 -19.89 -91.42
N GLY A 538 29.50 -20.45 -90.65
CA GLY A 538 28.42 -21.30 -91.18
C GLY A 538 28.98 -22.43 -92.05
N ASP A 539 28.36 -22.63 -93.22
CA ASP A 539 28.76 -23.66 -94.19
C ASP A 539 29.87 -23.20 -95.16
N SER A 540 30.40 -21.99 -95.00
CA SER A 540 31.36 -21.40 -95.95
C SER A 540 32.60 -22.26 -96.15
N PHE A 541 33.04 -22.98 -95.12
CA PHE A 541 34.21 -23.88 -95.18
C PHE A 541 33.87 -25.36 -94.97
N ALA A 542 32.57 -25.69 -94.97
CA ALA A 542 32.11 -27.06 -94.78
C ALA A 542 32.55 -27.97 -95.93
N ILE A 543 33.03 -29.16 -95.60
CA ILE A 543 33.22 -30.27 -96.55
C ILE A 543 32.26 -31.37 -96.14
N ASN A 544 31.38 -31.79 -97.04
CA ASN A 544 30.30 -32.75 -96.75
C ASN A 544 29.42 -32.33 -95.56
N GLY A 545 29.20 -31.02 -95.38
CA GLY A 545 28.38 -30.47 -94.29
C GLY A 545 29.11 -30.33 -92.94
N ILE A 546 30.41 -30.59 -92.86
CA ILE A 546 31.20 -30.47 -91.62
C ILE A 546 32.26 -29.37 -91.78
N THR A 547 32.24 -28.37 -90.89
CA THR A 547 33.25 -27.32 -90.79
C THR A 547 34.31 -27.69 -89.75
N GLU A 548 35.37 -28.40 -90.18
CA GLU A 548 36.49 -28.76 -89.30
C GLU A 548 37.40 -27.56 -89.01
N CYS A 549 37.18 -26.88 -87.88
CA CYS A 549 37.91 -25.68 -87.47
C CYS A 549 39.43 -25.90 -87.37
N SER A 550 39.85 -27.10 -86.95
CA SER A 550 41.26 -27.48 -86.73
C SER A 550 42.11 -27.53 -88.02
N ARG A 551 41.47 -27.44 -89.20
CA ARG A 551 42.15 -27.25 -90.49
C ARG A 551 42.84 -25.89 -90.59
N CYS A 552 42.32 -24.88 -89.90
CA CYS A 552 42.82 -23.50 -89.97
C CYS A 552 43.25 -22.98 -88.60
N HIS A 553 42.53 -23.32 -87.53
CA HIS A 553 42.75 -22.81 -86.18
C HIS A 553 43.55 -23.77 -85.30
N VAL A 554 44.10 -23.23 -84.20
CA VAL A 554 44.82 -23.97 -83.14
C VAL A 554 44.16 -23.75 -81.78
N SER A 555 44.45 -24.58 -80.79
CA SER A 555 43.85 -24.48 -79.45
C SER A 555 44.37 -23.31 -78.60
N ASN A 556 45.44 -22.63 -79.03
CA ASN A 556 46.00 -21.46 -78.35
C ASN A 556 45.32 -20.15 -78.77
N SER A 557 44.70 -20.11 -79.96
CA SER A 557 44.18 -18.88 -80.56
C SER A 557 43.22 -19.20 -81.71
N TRP A 558 42.16 -18.38 -81.84
CA TRP A 558 41.29 -18.39 -83.02
C TRP A 558 41.92 -17.73 -84.24
N PHE A 559 43.13 -17.19 -84.15
CA PHE A 559 43.86 -16.78 -85.34
C PHE A 559 44.11 -18.01 -86.24
N PRO A 560 43.83 -17.95 -87.56
CA PRO A 560 43.92 -19.11 -88.44
C PRO A 560 45.37 -19.42 -88.83
N GLU A 561 46.19 -19.82 -87.87
CA GLU A 561 47.64 -20.06 -88.01
C GLU A 561 47.99 -21.10 -89.07
N LYS A 562 47.08 -22.04 -89.37
CA LYS A 562 47.30 -23.09 -90.38
C LYS A 562 46.82 -22.69 -91.78
N PHE A 563 46.15 -21.55 -91.95
CA PHE A 563 45.67 -21.10 -93.24
C PHE A 563 46.76 -20.33 -93.99
N ASP A 564 47.17 -20.84 -95.16
CA ASP A 564 48.09 -20.15 -96.05
C ASP A 564 47.34 -19.56 -97.26
N HIS A 565 47.28 -18.23 -97.33
CA HIS A 565 46.60 -17.51 -98.42
C HIS A 565 47.24 -17.76 -99.80
N ASN A 566 48.53 -18.14 -99.85
CA ASN A 566 49.22 -18.45 -101.12
C ASN A 566 48.66 -19.71 -101.81
N THR A 567 47.93 -20.55 -101.07
CA THR A 567 47.27 -21.73 -101.60
C THR A 567 45.87 -21.44 -102.16
N SER A 568 45.39 -20.20 -102.03
CA SER A 568 44.07 -19.80 -102.50
C SER A 568 44.07 -19.46 -104.01
N ARG A 569 42.88 -19.19 -104.56
CA ARG A 569 42.70 -18.73 -105.94
C ARG A 569 43.35 -17.36 -106.23
N PHE A 570 43.69 -16.61 -105.18
CA PHE A 570 44.36 -15.31 -105.28
C PHE A 570 45.53 -15.27 -104.29
N PRO A 571 46.73 -15.74 -104.66
CA PRO A 571 47.91 -15.63 -103.81
C PRO A 571 48.25 -14.16 -103.53
N LEU A 572 48.41 -13.80 -102.25
CA LEU A 572 48.84 -12.45 -101.88
C LEU A 572 50.31 -12.33 -102.24
N THR A 573 50.59 -11.61 -103.32
CA THR A 573 51.96 -11.34 -103.77
C THR A 573 52.17 -9.84 -103.94
N GLY A 574 53.40 -9.39 -103.68
CA GLY A 574 53.77 -7.99 -103.81
C GLY A 574 52.99 -7.12 -102.83
N LYS A 575 52.40 -6.00 -103.29
CA LYS A 575 51.73 -5.06 -102.39
C LYS A 575 50.47 -5.59 -101.71
N HIS A 576 49.89 -6.68 -102.20
CA HIS A 576 48.72 -7.31 -101.57
C HIS A 576 49.06 -8.02 -100.24
N GLU A 577 50.34 -8.34 -99.98
CA GLU A 577 50.78 -8.91 -98.70
C GLU A 577 50.68 -7.91 -97.53
N GLU A 578 50.72 -6.61 -97.84
CA GLU A 578 50.65 -5.52 -96.86
C GLU A 578 49.22 -5.01 -96.63
N VAL A 579 48.23 -5.55 -97.36
CA VAL A 579 46.84 -5.10 -97.30
C VAL A 579 46.09 -5.84 -96.19
N ASP A 580 45.34 -5.09 -95.38
CA ASP A 580 44.47 -5.66 -94.34
C ASP A 580 43.39 -6.56 -94.97
N CYS A 581 43.20 -7.76 -94.42
CA CYS A 581 42.24 -8.76 -94.88
C CYS A 581 40.84 -8.17 -95.12
N LYS A 582 40.40 -7.21 -94.29
CA LYS A 582 39.07 -6.57 -94.40
C LYS A 582 38.88 -5.71 -95.66
N ALA A 583 39.98 -5.30 -96.31
CA ALA A 583 39.92 -4.55 -97.55
C ALA A 583 39.48 -5.43 -98.73
N CYS A 584 39.70 -6.75 -98.64
CA CYS A 584 39.26 -7.71 -99.65
C CYS A 584 38.02 -8.50 -99.18
N HIS A 585 37.95 -8.82 -97.89
CA HIS A 585 36.82 -9.55 -97.30
C HIS A 585 35.82 -8.58 -96.68
N GLU A 586 34.85 -8.16 -97.50
CA GLU A 586 33.74 -7.29 -97.09
C GLU A 586 32.87 -7.96 -96.01
N ALA A 587 32.33 -7.14 -95.09
CA ALA A 587 31.60 -7.58 -93.90
C ALA A 587 30.15 -7.09 -93.90
N THR A 588 29.29 -7.59 -94.80
CA THR A 588 27.86 -7.24 -94.81
C THR A 588 27.01 -8.35 -95.40
N ASN A 589 25.97 -8.77 -94.68
CA ASN A 589 24.86 -9.54 -95.25
C ASN A 589 23.70 -8.63 -95.70
N ASN A 590 22.72 -9.17 -96.42
CA ASN A 590 21.54 -8.44 -96.92
C ASN A 590 20.63 -7.88 -95.80
N ASN A 591 20.86 -8.27 -94.54
CA ASN A 591 20.06 -7.89 -93.37
C ASN A 591 20.78 -6.85 -92.47
N GLY A 592 21.99 -6.42 -92.83
CA GLY A 592 22.78 -5.45 -92.06
C GLY A 592 23.61 -6.04 -90.91
N GLU A 593 23.71 -7.37 -90.80
CA GLU A 593 24.61 -8.01 -89.84
C GLU A 593 26.01 -8.20 -90.45
N PRO A 594 27.09 -8.02 -89.67
CA PRO A 594 28.45 -8.13 -90.16
C PRO A 594 28.81 -9.60 -90.42
N VAL A 595 28.90 -9.99 -91.69
CA VAL A 595 29.37 -11.32 -92.12
C VAL A 595 30.54 -11.15 -93.07
N VAL A 596 31.71 -11.64 -92.68
CA VAL A 596 32.93 -11.58 -93.49
C VAL A 596 32.86 -12.61 -94.62
N THR A 597 32.87 -12.16 -95.86
CA THR A 597 32.83 -13.05 -97.03
C THR A 597 34.23 -13.51 -97.41
N TYR A 598 34.61 -14.72 -97.00
CA TYR A 598 35.94 -15.28 -97.28
C TYR A 598 36.09 -15.88 -98.68
N LYS A 599 34.99 -16.37 -99.29
CA LYS A 599 34.99 -16.92 -100.66
C LYS A 599 34.51 -15.84 -101.65
N LEU A 600 35.46 -15.06 -102.14
CA LEU A 600 35.19 -14.03 -103.15
C LEU A 600 34.97 -14.70 -104.52
N ASN A 601 33.80 -14.47 -105.12
CA ASN A 601 33.48 -14.93 -106.49
C ASN A 601 33.89 -13.93 -107.57
N LYS A 602 34.61 -12.89 -107.17
CA LYS A 602 35.08 -11.76 -107.98
C LYS A 602 36.54 -11.53 -107.66
N LEU A 603 37.42 -11.67 -108.65
CA LEU A 603 38.88 -11.64 -108.47
C LEU A 603 39.57 -10.82 -109.57
N ASP A 604 38.81 -10.14 -110.44
CA ASP A 604 39.38 -9.32 -111.49
C ASP A 604 39.83 -7.97 -110.92
N CYS A 605 40.84 -7.34 -111.50
CA CYS A 605 41.39 -6.08 -110.99
C CYS A 605 40.32 -4.99 -110.84
N ILE A 606 39.34 -4.98 -111.75
CA ILE A 606 38.20 -4.03 -111.76
C ILE A 606 37.24 -4.25 -110.59
N ASP A 607 37.22 -5.44 -110.00
CA ASP A 607 36.34 -5.75 -108.87
C ASP A 607 36.82 -5.09 -107.56
N CYS A 608 38.12 -4.80 -107.45
CA CYS A 608 38.75 -4.29 -106.22
C CYS A 608 39.43 -2.91 -106.38
N HIS A 609 39.73 -2.49 -107.61
CA HIS A 609 40.37 -1.22 -107.92
C HIS A 609 39.51 -0.38 -108.87
N SER A 610 38.73 0.52 -108.28
CA SER A 610 37.93 1.54 -108.97
C SER A 610 38.70 2.81 -109.25
#